data_AF-A0AAW3HBY7-F1
#
_entry.id   AF-A0AAW3HBY7-F1
#
_cell.length_a   1.000
_cell.length_b   1.000
_cell.length_c   1.000
_cell.angle_alpha   90.00
_cell.angle_beta   90.00
_cell.angle_gamma   90.00
#
_symmetry.space_group_name_H-M   'P 1'
#
loop_
_entity.id
_entity.type
_entity.pdbx_description
1 polymer ?
#
loop_
_entity_poly.entity_id
_entity_poly.type
_entity_poly.pdbx_seq_one_letter_code
_entity_poly.pdbx_strand_id
1 'polypeptide(L)'
;MSEINPRQARYADMYARLTDQMQSVRIILEQMEGHEYAAISTYMNNMEAIARFYEVAGGSLSEPDFLNYLKQKDLNLFVEILAVGRAVSLMKNLLVNIRRILETDSGLSRQGTMPE
;
A
#
# COMPACT_ATOMS: atom_id res chain seq x y z
N MET A 1 10.03 34.23 23.58
CA MET A 1 9.16 33.14 23.09
C MET A 1 9.37 33.10 21.59
N SER A 2 10.03 32.05 21.06
CA SER A 2 10.24 31.93 19.61
C SER A 2 8.91 31.52 18.97
N GLU A 3 8.39 32.36 18.05
CA GLU A 3 7.23 32.02 17.24
C GLU A 3 7.53 30.74 16.46
N ILE A 4 6.71 29.70 16.66
CA ILE A 4 6.83 28.47 15.88
C ILE A 4 6.49 28.82 14.44
N ASN A 5 7.44 28.57 13.52
CA ASN A 5 7.21 28.80 12.10
C ASN A 5 5.99 27.97 11.65
N PRO A 6 4.92 28.59 11.12
CA PRO A 6 3.67 27.90 10.78
C PRO A 6 3.87 26.76 9.77
N ARG A 7 4.91 26.83 8.91
CA ARG A 7 5.27 25.71 8.02
C ARG A 7 5.82 24.51 8.78
N GLN A 8 6.65 24.74 9.79
CA GLN A 8 7.19 23.66 10.62
C GLN A 8 6.10 22.99 11.46
N ALA A 9 5.15 23.77 11.99
CA ALA A 9 3.99 23.21 12.69
C ALA A 9 3.14 22.33 11.77
N ARG A 10 2.88 22.78 10.53
CA ARG A 10 2.16 21.99 9.52
C ARG A 10 2.90 20.70 9.18
N TYR A 11 4.22 20.73 8.98
CA TYR A 11 4.99 19.53 8.68
C TYR A 11 5.08 18.56 9.84
N ALA A 12 5.16 19.07 11.08
CA ALA A 12 5.10 18.21 12.27
C ALA A 12 3.76 17.48 12.36
N ASP A 13 2.66 18.16 12.06
CA ASP A 13 1.32 17.57 12.06
C ASP A 13 1.12 16.56 10.90
N MET A 14 1.57 16.88 9.69
CA MET A 14 1.58 15.92 8.57
C MET A 14 2.41 14.67 8.89
N TYR A 15 3.58 14.86 9.52
CA TYR A 15 4.43 13.76 9.98
C TYR A 15 3.74 12.89 11.03
N ALA A 16 3.08 13.49 12.02
CA ALA A 16 2.36 12.76 13.06
C ALA A 16 1.25 11.89 12.43
N ARG A 17 0.44 12.48 11.54
CA ARG A 17 -0.62 11.76 10.82
C ARG A 17 -0.08 10.59 10.00
N LEU A 18 1.03 10.80 9.29
CA LEU A 18 1.66 9.73 8.50
C LEU A 18 2.19 8.59 9.38
N THR A 19 2.75 8.94 10.54
CA THR A 19 3.30 7.96 11.49
C THR A 19 2.19 7.09 12.08
N ASP A 20 1.09 7.71 12.50
CA ASP A 20 -0.08 6.99 13.05
C ASP A 20 -0.70 6.04 12.00
N GLN A 21 -0.82 6.50 10.77
CA GLN A 21 -1.31 5.68 9.67
C GLN A 21 -0.36 4.53 9.34
N MET A 22 0.96 4.77 9.32
CA MET A 22 1.94 3.71 9.12
C MET A 22 1.89 2.67 10.23
N GLN A 23 1.66 3.08 11.48
CA GLN A 23 1.51 2.13 12.57
C GLN A 23 0.31 1.19 12.36
N SER A 24 -0.79 1.71 11.82
CA SER A 24 -1.94 0.88 11.43
C SER A 24 -1.57 -0.11 10.31
N VAL A 25 -0.79 0.33 9.32
CA VAL A 25 -0.32 -0.53 8.23
C VAL A 25 0.62 -1.63 8.73
N ARG A 26 1.52 -1.33 9.67
CA ARG A 26 2.42 -2.32 10.29
C ARG A 26 1.63 -3.45 10.97
N ILE A 27 0.60 -3.10 11.75
CA ILE A 27 -0.26 -4.10 12.39
C ILE A 27 -0.92 -5.01 11.35
N ILE A 28 -1.43 -4.44 10.27
CA ILE A 28 -2.04 -5.24 9.18
C ILE A 28 -1.00 -6.16 8.55
N LEU A 29 0.20 -5.66 8.24
CA LEU A 29 1.28 -6.45 7.65
C LEU A 29 1.70 -7.61 8.56
N GLU A 30 1.92 -7.34 9.85
CA GLU A 30 2.26 -8.35 10.85
C GLU A 30 1.20 -9.47 10.91
N GLN A 31 -0.08 -9.09 10.91
CA GLN A 31 -1.17 -10.07 10.88
C GLN A 31 -1.22 -10.87 9.56
N MET A 32 -0.86 -10.24 8.43
CA MET A 32 -0.81 -10.91 7.12
C MET A 32 0.36 -11.89 7.01
N GLU A 33 1.51 -11.54 7.59
CA GLU A 33 2.70 -12.38 7.66
C GLU A 33 2.53 -13.57 8.60
N GLY A 34 1.80 -13.40 9.70
CA GLY A 34 1.49 -14.47 10.67
C GLY A 34 0.58 -15.58 10.15
N HIS A 35 0.10 -15.50 8.90
CA HIS A 35 -0.85 -16.42 8.29
C HIS A 35 -2.18 -16.55 9.05
N GLU A 36 -2.55 -15.55 9.86
CA GLU A 36 -3.76 -15.60 10.71
C GLU A 36 -5.07 -15.42 9.93
N TYR A 37 -5.02 -15.19 8.61
CA TYR A 37 -6.19 -14.97 7.77
C TYR A 37 -6.59 -16.22 6.99
N ALA A 38 -7.62 -16.91 7.49
CA ALA A 38 -8.24 -18.05 6.81
C ALA A 38 -9.17 -17.64 5.64
N ALA A 39 -9.59 -16.37 5.57
CA ALA A 39 -10.58 -15.90 4.61
C ALA A 39 -10.01 -14.91 3.57
N ILE A 40 -10.29 -15.18 2.29
CA ILE A 40 -9.90 -14.33 1.15
C ILE A 40 -10.45 -12.91 1.28
N SER A 41 -11.66 -12.74 1.82
CA SER A 41 -12.27 -11.42 2.03
C SER A 41 -11.47 -10.56 3.00
N THR A 42 -10.97 -11.12 4.09
CA THR A 42 -10.12 -10.40 5.05
C THR A 42 -8.81 -9.97 4.40
N TYR A 43 -8.18 -10.87 3.63
CA TYR A 43 -6.98 -10.53 2.87
C TYR A 43 -7.22 -9.37 1.89
N MET A 44 -8.34 -9.39 1.14
CA MET A 44 -8.70 -8.31 0.21
C MET A 44 -8.98 -6.98 0.93
N ASN A 45 -9.68 -7.00 2.07
CA ASN A 45 -9.96 -5.79 2.85
C ASN A 45 -8.67 -5.16 3.40
N ASN A 46 -7.77 -5.98 3.93
CA ASN A 46 -6.46 -5.53 4.40
C ASN A 46 -5.63 -4.93 3.28
N MET A 47 -5.64 -5.58 2.12
CA MET A 47 -4.97 -5.07 0.93
C MET A 47 -5.51 -3.72 0.47
N GLU A 48 -6.82 -3.54 0.51
CA GLU A 48 -7.44 -2.26 0.21
C GLU A 48 -7.01 -1.18 1.22
N ALA A 49 -6.96 -1.49 2.52
CA ALA A 49 -6.51 -0.56 3.54
C ALA A 49 -5.06 -0.10 3.32
N ILE A 50 -4.15 -1.04 3.01
CA ILE A 50 -2.74 -0.73 2.69
C ILE A 50 -2.64 0.13 1.43
N ALA A 51 -3.43 -0.18 0.38
CA ALA A 51 -3.44 0.59 -0.86
C ALA A 51 -3.94 2.03 -0.63
N ARG A 52 -5.04 2.21 0.11
CA ARG A 52 -5.58 3.54 0.47
C ARG A 52 -4.57 4.35 1.26
N PHE A 53 -3.88 3.73 2.22
CA PHE A 53 -2.80 4.39 2.95
C PHE A 53 -1.74 4.93 1.98
N TYR A 54 -1.27 4.10 1.05
CA TYR A 54 -0.23 4.52 0.11
C TYR A 54 -0.69 5.68 -0.80
N GLU A 55 -1.95 5.69 -1.23
CA GLU A 55 -2.52 6.82 -1.99
C GLU A 55 -2.51 8.12 -1.17
N VAL A 56 -2.94 8.07 0.09
CA VAL A 56 -2.95 9.23 0.99
C VAL A 56 -1.53 9.71 1.31
N ALA A 57 -0.60 8.77 1.57
CA ALA A 57 0.80 9.07 1.78
C ALA A 57 1.41 9.73 0.53
N GLY A 58 1.07 9.25 -0.67
CA GLY A 58 1.48 9.83 -1.95
C GLY A 58 1.05 11.29 -2.09
N GLY A 59 -0.17 11.64 -1.64
CA GLY A 59 -0.63 13.03 -1.60
C GLY A 59 0.25 13.93 -0.72
N SER A 60 0.66 13.44 0.45
CA SER A 60 1.56 14.19 1.34
C SER A 60 2.99 14.28 0.78
N LEU A 61 3.52 13.18 0.25
CA LEU A 61 4.86 13.09 -0.32
C LEU A 61 5.01 13.86 -1.64
N SER A 62 3.90 14.26 -2.27
CA SER A 62 3.91 15.11 -3.46
C SER A 62 4.37 16.55 -3.16
N GLU A 63 4.34 16.99 -1.90
CA GLU A 63 4.86 18.29 -1.48
C GLU A 63 6.38 18.21 -1.25
N PRO A 64 7.23 18.88 -2.08
CA PRO A 64 8.68 18.71 -2.03
C PRO A 64 9.31 19.14 -0.70
N ASP A 65 8.79 20.21 -0.09
CA ASP A 65 9.29 20.72 1.19
C ASP A 65 8.99 19.75 2.33
N PHE A 66 7.79 19.17 2.35
CA PHE A 66 7.45 18.13 3.33
C PHE A 66 8.25 16.84 3.09
N LEU A 67 8.43 16.44 1.84
CA LEU A 67 9.25 15.28 1.50
C LEU A 67 10.69 15.44 2.01
N ASN A 68 11.28 16.62 1.83
CA ASN A 68 12.61 16.92 2.34
C ASN A 68 12.64 16.95 3.87
N TYR A 69 11.63 17.56 4.50
CA TYR A 69 11.46 17.52 5.95
C TYR A 69 11.41 16.09 6.49
N LEU A 70 10.60 15.21 5.87
CA LEU A 70 10.46 13.82 6.28
C LEU A 70 11.79 13.07 6.16
N LYS A 71 12.49 13.19 5.02
CA LYS A 71 13.80 12.53 4.82
C LYS A 71 14.85 12.94 5.85
N GLN A 72 14.82 14.19 6.29
CA GLN A 72 15.74 14.70 7.32
C GLN A 72 15.34 14.25 8.72
N LYS A 73 14.04 14.19 9.01
CA LYS A 73 13.49 13.87 10.33
C LYS A 73 13.44 12.38 10.62
N ASP A 74 12.96 11.59 9.65
CA ASP A 74 12.74 10.15 9.78
C ASP A 74 12.88 9.48 8.41
N LEU A 75 14.12 9.13 8.06
CA LEU A 75 14.43 8.42 6.82
C LEU A 75 13.84 7.00 6.81
N ASN A 76 13.70 6.37 7.96
CA ASN A 76 13.19 5.00 8.05
C ASN A 76 11.71 4.97 7.67
N LEU A 77 10.91 5.89 8.22
CA LEU A 77 9.51 6.04 7.82
C LEU A 77 9.38 6.29 6.31
N PHE A 78 10.23 7.15 5.74
CA PHE A 78 10.23 7.39 4.29
C PHE A 78 10.50 6.10 3.48
N VAL A 79 11.53 5.34 3.84
CA VAL A 79 11.88 4.08 3.15
C VAL A 79 10.76 3.05 3.28
N GLU A 80 10.13 2.96 4.45
CA GLU A 80 9.05 2.02 4.70
C GLU A 80 7.81 2.33 3.85
N ILE A 81 7.45 3.62 3.68
CA ILE A 81 6.36 4.01 2.76
C ILE A 81 6.66 3.55 1.33
N LEU A 82 7.89 3.68 0.86
CA LEU A 82 8.28 3.20 -0.46
C LEU A 82 8.20 1.67 -0.58
N ALA A 83 8.59 0.95 0.48
CA ALA A 83 8.49 -0.51 0.53
C ALA A 83 7.02 -0.95 0.43
N VAL A 84 6.12 -0.31 1.19
CA VAL A 84 4.67 -0.54 1.10
C VAL A 84 4.15 -0.29 -0.31
N GLY A 85 4.53 0.82 -0.95
CA GLY A 85 4.13 1.11 -2.34
C GLY A 85 4.56 0.05 -3.36
N ARG A 86 5.78 -0.48 -3.19
CA ARG A 86 6.29 -1.59 -4.01
C ARG A 86 5.51 -2.87 -3.76
N ALA A 87 5.22 -3.20 -2.51
CA ALA A 87 4.44 -4.39 -2.15
C ALA A 87 3.03 -4.33 -2.78
N VAL A 88 2.33 -3.19 -2.68
CA VAL A 88 1.02 -2.96 -3.32
C VAL A 88 1.11 -3.17 -4.84
N SER A 89 2.15 -2.64 -5.48
CA SER A 89 2.35 -2.79 -6.93
C SER A 89 2.55 -4.24 -7.36
N LEU A 90 3.36 -5.00 -6.62
CA LEU A 90 3.60 -6.42 -6.88
C LEU A 90 2.34 -7.26 -6.67
N MET A 91 1.58 -6.99 -5.61
CA MET A 91 0.33 -7.71 -5.35
C MET A 91 -0.74 -7.41 -6.41
N LYS A 92 -0.86 -6.15 -6.84
CA LYS A 92 -1.73 -5.79 -7.96
C LYS A 92 -1.33 -6.56 -9.23
N ASN A 93 -0.03 -6.67 -9.52
CA ASN A 93 0.45 -7.44 -10.66
C ASN A 93 0.10 -8.93 -10.54
N LEU A 94 0.32 -9.52 -9.37
CA LEU A 94 -0.04 -10.92 -9.09
C LEU A 94 -1.53 -11.20 -9.32
N LEU A 95 -2.42 -10.35 -8.80
CA LEU A 95 -3.86 -10.51 -8.96
C LEU A 95 -4.29 -10.43 -10.43
N VAL A 96 -3.71 -9.51 -11.20
CA VAL A 96 -3.96 -9.41 -12.65
C VAL A 96 -3.50 -10.67 -13.38
N ASN A 97 -2.34 -11.22 -13.00
CA ASN A 97 -1.83 -12.45 -13.61
C ASN A 97 -2.69 -13.67 -13.26
N ILE A 98 -3.10 -13.82 -12.00
CA ILE A 98 -4.03 -14.89 -11.58
C ILE A 98 -5.32 -14.81 -12.39
N ARG A 99 -5.90 -13.61 -12.55
CA ARG A 99 -7.12 -13.42 -13.34
C ARG A 99 -6.93 -13.90 -14.78
N ARG A 100 -5.82 -13.50 -15.43
CA ARG A 100 -5.51 -13.92 -16.81
C ARG A 100 -5.33 -15.42 -16.94
N ILE A 101 -4.67 -16.06 -15.98
CA ILE A 101 -4.47 -17.51 -15.96
C ILE A 101 -5.83 -18.21 -15.87
N LEU A 102 -6.69 -17.80 -14.94
CA LEU A 102 -8.03 -18.37 -14.78
C LEU A 102 -8.91 -18.16 -16.03
N GLU A 103 -8.84 -16.99 -16.65
CA GLU A 103 -9.52 -16.69 -17.93
C GLU A 103 -9.01 -17.60 -19.07
N THR A 104 -7.69 -17.84 -19.13
CA THR A 104 -7.06 -18.68 -20.17
C THR A 104 -7.36 -20.17 -19.96
N ASP A 105 -7.26 -20.67 -18.72
CA ASP A 105 -7.53 -22.06 -18.37
C ASP A 105 -9.03 -22.41 -18.52
N SER A 106 -9.92 -21.46 -18.23
CA SER A 106 -11.36 -21.60 -18.50
C SER A 106 -11.71 -21.62 -20.00
N GLY A 107 -10.79 -21.21 -20.88
CA GLY A 107 -10.94 -21.19 -22.34
C GLY A 107 -10.54 -22.49 -23.06
N LEU A 108 -9.89 -23.45 -22.40
CA LEU A 108 -9.36 -24.67 -23.03
C LEU A 108 -10.34 -25.87 -23.07
N SER A 109 -11.61 -25.69 -22.67
CA SER A 109 -12.62 -26.77 -22.72
C SER A 109 -13.65 -26.64 -23.86
N ARG A 110 -13.49 -25.72 -24.82
CA ARG A 110 -14.48 -25.50 -25.91
C ARG A 110 -13.95 -25.63 -27.35
N GLN A 111 -12.89 -26.38 -27.56
CA GLN A 111 -12.53 -26.87 -28.90
C GLN A 111 -12.30 -28.38 -28.86
N GLY A 112 -13.40 -29.12 -28.85
CA GLY A 112 -13.36 -30.56 -28.86
C GLY A 112 -14.74 -31.14 -29.13
N THR A 113 -15.27 -30.90 -30.33
CA THR A 113 -16.08 -31.87 -31.12
C THR A 113 -16.47 -31.21 -32.44
N MET A 114 -15.82 -31.62 -33.53
CA MET A 114 -16.47 -31.64 -34.85
C MET A 114 -17.61 -32.66 -34.81
N PRO A 115 -18.65 -32.48 -35.64
CA PRO A 115 -19.22 -33.59 -36.37
C PRO A 115 -19.15 -33.37 -37.88
N GLU A 116 -19.17 -34.52 -38.55
CA GLU A 116 -18.95 -34.86 -39.98
C GLU A 116 -19.72 -34.05 -41.02
#